data_AF-A0A9P3BDU7-F1
#
_entry.id   AF-A0A9P3BDU7-F1
#
_cell.length_a   1.000
_cell.length_b   1.000
_cell.length_c   1.000
_cell.angle_alpha   90.00
_cell.angle_beta   90.00
_cell.angle_gamma   90.00
#
_symmetry.space_group_name_H-M   'P 1'
#
loop_
_entity.id
_entity.type
_entity.pdbx_description
1 polymer ?
#
loop_
_entity_poly.entity_id
_entity_poly.type
_entity_poly.pdbx_seq_one_letter_code
_entity_poly.pdbx_strand_id
1 'polypeptide(L)'
;MEKEHTCQCSMEVLRLVNELRSIHTVVEIGTVFDLVHRVCSQGQAIIKCKDCRRNPQASIMTFPTLAEQCLLFFEAICAAYNISRQNTLFDPTILAFEQQLPPFICVRSAVLLGQTELNEEESVLLIRMLLSRNLMRVLGLLEALRDVMRARPKETVHTHRIGTMSFRSWDASIESIIHRLVIFMEQFQLQFSEPCVLLVSRLRNLTGILS
;
A
#
# COMPACT_ATOMS: atom_id res chain seq x y z
N MET A 1 36.20 14.40 15.20
CA MET A 1 35.48 13.11 15.10
C MET A 1 34.00 13.45 14.90
N GLU A 2 33.60 13.70 13.66
CA GLU A 2 32.20 14.02 13.33
C GLU A 2 31.36 12.76 13.53
N LYS A 3 30.32 12.85 14.35
CA LYS A 3 29.35 11.76 14.49
C LYS A 3 28.60 11.67 13.17
N GLU A 4 28.85 10.61 12.42
CA GLU A 4 28.09 10.22 11.25
C GLU A 4 26.63 10.01 11.69
N HIS A 5 25.81 11.05 11.54
CA HIS A 5 24.38 11.00 11.83
C HIS A 5 23.72 10.12 10.77
N THR A 6 23.81 8.81 10.94
CA THR A 6 23.17 7.83 10.08
C THR A 6 21.66 7.86 10.34
N CYS A 7 20.87 8.13 9.29
CA CYS A 7 19.42 8.15 9.42
C CYS A 7 18.88 6.75 9.79
N GLN A 8 17.90 6.69 10.68
CA GLN A 8 17.27 5.43 11.10
C GLN A 8 16.33 4.85 10.05
N CYS A 9 16.06 5.58 8.96
CA CYS A 9 15.10 5.19 7.94
C CYS A 9 15.41 3.83 7.29
N SER A 10 16.70 3.49 7.11
CA SER A 10 17.11 2.22 6.52
C SER A 10 16.79 1.04 7.44
N MET A 11 17.00 1.20 8.75
CA MET A 11 16.73 0.16 9.73
C MET A 11 15.23 -0.11 9.84
N GLU A 12 14.41 0.94 9.85
CA GLU A 12 12.96 0.79 9.89
C GLU A 12 12.38 0.16 8.62
N VAL A 13 12.93 0.49 7.43
CA VAL A 13 12.55 -0.18 6.18
C VAL A 13 12.90 -1.66 6.23
N LEU A 14 14.11 -2.01 6.69
CA LEU A 14 14.52 -3.40 6.80
C LEU A 14 13.64 -4.18 7.79
N ARG A 15 13.26 -3.55 8.92
CA ARG A 15 12.35 -4.12 9.91
C ARG A 15 10.99 -4.42 9.28
N LEU A 16 10.42 -3.48 8.53
CA LEU A 16 9.14 -3.67 7.82
C LEU A 16 9.23 -4.78 6.76
N VAL A 17 10.31 -4.86 6.00
CA VAL A 17 10.51 -5.92 5.01
C VAL A 17 10.56 -7.30 5.68
N ASN A 18 11.30 -7.42 6.78
CA ASN A 18 11.41 -8.69 7.51
C ASN A 18 10.08 -9.09 8.14
N GLU A 19 9.35 -8.12 8.70
CA GLU A 19 8.01 -8.35 9.22
C GLU A 19 7.08 -8.86 8.12
N LEU A 20 7.05 -8.19 6.97
CA LEU A 20 6.24 -8.62 5.81
C LEU A 20 6.58 -10.03 5.32
N ARG A 21 7.86 -10.42 5.35
CA ARG A 21 8.29 -11.79 5.01
C ARG A 21 7.90 -12.82 6.06
N SER A 22 7.74 -12.41 7.31
CA SER A 22 7.37 -13.31 8.42
C SER A 22 5.86 -13.49 8.58
N ILE A 23 5.06 -12.69 7.88
CA ILE A 23 3.61 -12.78 7.92
C ILE A 23 3.16 -14.12 7.35
N HIS A 24 2.29 -14.79 8.10
CA HIS A 24 1.65 -16.01 7.64
C HIS A 24 0.77 -15.75 6.42
N THR A 25 0.57 -16.78 5.60
CA THR A 25 -0.37 -16.73 4.48
C THR A 25 -1.77 -16.27 4.89
N VAL A 26 -2.20 -16.58 6.12
CA VAL A 26 -3.51 -16.13 6.65
C VAL A 26 -3.33 -14.87 7.49
N VAL A 27 -4.04 -13.79 7.14
CA VAL A 27 -3.89 -12.46 7.76
C VAL A 27 -5.22 -11.85 8.17
N GLU A 28 -5.24 -11.14 9.30
CA GLU A 28 -6.40 -10.35 9.71
C GLU A 28 -6.40 -8.98 9.03
N ILE A 29 -7.60 -8.46 8.73
CA ILE A 29 -7.76 -7.16 8.05
C ILE A 29 -7.16 -5.99 8.86
N GLY A 30 -7.28 -6.02 10.19
CA GLY A 30 -6.70 -5.00 11.07
C GLY A 30 -5.18 -4.97 10.96
N THR A 31 -4.55 -6.14 10.97
CA THR A 31 -3.10 -6.31 10.79
C THR A 31 -2.65 -5.79 9.43
N VAL A 32 -3.39 -6.09 8.36
CA VAL A 32 -3.09 -5.55 7.02
C VAL A 32 -3.10 -4.03 7.02
N PHE A 33 -4.15 -3.38 7.54
CA PHE A 33 -4.22 -1.93 7.54
C PHE A 33 -3.18 -1.27 8.45
N ASP A 34 -2.82 -1.89 9.58
CA ASP A 34 -1.71 -1.42 10.42
C ASP A 34 -0.38 -1.44 9.65
N LEU A 35 -0.07 -2.55 8.96
CA LEU A 35 1.15 -2.69 8.17
C LEU A 35 1.20 -1.68 7.03
N VAL A 36 0.13 -1.53 6.26
CA VAL A 36 0.03 -0.54 5.19
C VAL A 36 0.21 0.87 5.75
N HIS A 37 -0.38 1.18 6.91
CA HIS A 37 -0.22 2.47 7.58
C HIS A 37 1.25 2.72 7.96
N ARG A 38 1.94 1.72 8.51
CA ARG A 38 3.35 1.80 8.91
C ARG A 38 4.28 1.94 7.70
N VAL A 39 4.02 1.20 6.62
CA VAL A 39 4.72 1.37 5.33
C VAL A 39 4.56 2.80 4.80
N CYS A 40 3.32 3.32 4.77
CA CYS A 40 3.07 4.68 4.31
C CYS A 40 3.76 5.73 5.19
N SER A 41 3.68 5.57 6.52
CA SER A 41 4.32 6.48 7.47
C SER A 41 5.84 6.48 7.31
N GLN A 42 6.43 5.30 7.10
CA GLN A 42 7.86 5.16 6.87
C GLN A 42 8.30 5.81 5.55
N GLY A 43 7.53 5.61 4.47
CA GLY A 43 7.82 6.29 3.20
C GLY A 43 7.76 7.81 3.32
N GLN A 44 6.78 8.35 4.08
CA GLN A 44 6.73 9.78 4.35
C GLN A 44 7.94 10.28 5.16
N ALA A 45 8.40 9.50 6.14
CA ALA A 45 9.60 9.82 6.91
C ALA A 45 10.85 9.83 6.01
N ILE A 46 10.97 8.86 5.10
CA ILE A 46 12.04 8.80 4.09
C ILE A 46 12.02 10.03 3.19
N ILE A 47 10.85 10.40 2.66
CA ILE A 47 10.70 11.59 1.82
C ILE A 47 11.09 12.84 2.58
N LYS A 48 10.84 12.95 3.88
CA LYS A 48 11.20 14.14 4.69
C LYS A 48 12.66 14.13 5.18
N CYS A 49 13.32 12.98 5.16
CA CYS A 49 14.67 12.81 5.67
C CYS A 49 15.71 13.43 4.73
N LYS A 50 16.51 14.38 5.24
CA LYS A 50 17.58 15.05 4.48
C LYS A 50 18.65 14.06 3.99
N ASP A 51 18.99 13.07 4.82
CA ASP A 51 20.01 12.08 4.47
C ASP A 51 19.52 11.11 3.40
N CYS A 52 18.27 10.67 3.47
CA CYS A 52 17.66 9.83 2.43
C CYS A 52 17.53 10.56 1.09
N ARG A 53 17.23 11.87 1.10
CA ARG A 53 17.21 12.68 -0.13
C ARG A 53 18.60 12.85 -0.76
N ARG A 54 19.63 13.00 0.08
CA ARG A 54 21.02 13.16 -0.39
C ARG A 54 21.61 11.85 -0.88
N ASN A 55 21.34 10.76 -0.16
CA ASN A 55 21.85 9.43 -0.48
C ASN A 55 20.72 8.40 -0.42
N PRO A 56 19.93 8.28 -1.50
CA PRO A 56 18.85 7.30 -1.61
C PRO A 56 19.44 5.90 -1.80
N GLN A 57 19.99 5.35 -0.72
CA GLN A 57 20.50 3.97 -0.66
C GLN A 57 19.32 3.01 -0.42
N ALA A 58 19.58 1.90 0.28
CA ALA A 58 18.65 0.83 0.62
C ALA A 58 17.23 1.31 1.01
N SER A 59 17.08 2.40 1.78
CA SER A 59 15.77 2.89 2.24
C SER A 59 14.77 3.20 1.12
N ILE A 60 15.20 3.90 0.06
CA ILE A 60 14.33 4.25 -1.08
C ILE A 60 14.31 3.10 -2.08
N MET A 61 15.46 2.43 -2.27
CA MET A 61 15.58 1.34 -3.23
C MET A 61 14.73 0.11 -2.89
N THR A 62 14.42 -0.11 -1.61
CA THR A 62 13.59 -1.23 -1.15
C THR A 62 12.10 -0.89 -1.08
N PHE A 63 11.73 0.38 -1.24
CA PHE A 63 10.33 0.81 -1.17
C PHE A 63 9.39 0.18 -2.22
N PRO A 64 9.82 -0.07 -3.49
CA PRO A 64 8.97 -0.78 -4.46
C PRO A 64 8.52 -2.15 -3.93
N THR A 65 9.40 -2.88 -3.24
CA THR A 65 9.05 -4.18 -2.65
C THR A 65 7.98 -4.04 -1.57
N LEU A 66 8.04 -3.00 -0.74
CA LEU A 66 7.00 -2.75 0.27
C LEU A 66 5.65 -2.42 -0.37
N ALA A 67 5.65 -1.59 -1.42
CA ALA A 67 4.43 -1.20 -2.11
C ALA A 67 3.79 -2.37 -2.87
N GLU A 68 4.60 -3.24 -3.47
CA GLU A 68 4.16 -4.49 -4.08
C GLU A 68 3.43 -5.37 -3.07
N GLN A 69 3.97 -5.52 -1.85
CA GLN A 69 3.31 -6.28 -0.78
C GLN A 69 1.99 -5.64 -0.33
N CYS A 70 1.93 -4.30 -0.24
CA CYS A 70 0.68 -3.60 0.04
C CYS A 70 -0.40 -3.91 -1.00
N LEU A 71 -0.04 -3.97 -2.29
CA LEU A 71 -0.98 -4.33 -3.36
C LEU A 71 -1.54 -5.74 -3.17
N LEU A 72 -0.67 -6.72 -2.89
CA LEU A 72 -1.10 -8.11 -2.63
C LEU A 72 -2.05 -8.22 -1.43
N PHE A 73 -1.86 -7.41 -0.39
CA PHE A 73 -2.81 -7.36 0.72
C PHE A 73 -4.15 -6.75 0.34
N PHE A 74 -4.16 -5.69 -0.46
CA PHE A 74 -5.42 -5.11 -0.95
C PHE A 74 -6.20 -6.13 -1.78
N GLU A 75 -5.50 -6.90 -2.61
CA GLU A 75 -6.09 -7.99 -3.38
C GLU A 75 -6.73 -9.05 -2.48
N ALA A 76 -6.05 -9.45 -1.40
CA ALA A 76 -6.56 -10.40 -0.42
C ALA A 76 -7.80 -9.86 0.32
N ILE A 77 -7.83 -8.58 0.69
CA ILE A 77 -9.00 -7.93 1.30
C ILE A 77 -10.19 -7.96 0.32
N CYS A 78 -9.96 -7.63 -0.96
CA CYS A 78 -11.04 -7.64 -1.95
C CYS A 78 -11.65 -9.02 -2.12
N ALA A 79 -10.82 -10.07 -2.11
CA ALA A 79 -11.29 -11.45 -2.13
C ALA A 79 -12.14 -11.78 -0.89
N ALA A 80 -11.68 -11.41 0.31
CA ALA A 80 -12.39 -11.68 1.56
C ALA A 80 -13.76 -11.00 1.68
N TYR A 81 -13.90 -9.79 1.13
CA TYR A 81 -15.14 -8.99 1.18
C TYR A 81 -15.97 -9.06 -0.10
N ASN A 82 -15.64 -9.98 -1.02
CA ASN A 82 -16.32 -10.14 -2.32
C ASN A 82 -16.46 -8.80 -3.09
N ILE A 83 -15.42 -7.97 -3.04
CA ILE A 83 -15.39 -6.69 -3.74
C ILE A 83 -15.03 -6.99 -5.21
N SER A 84 -16.06 -7.11 -6.04
CA SER A 84 -15.97 -7.40 -7.48
C SER A 84 -15.05 -6.40 -8.20
N ARG A 85 -14.05 -6.95 -8.91
CA ARG A 85 -13.22 -6.23 -9.89
C ARG A 85 -13.97 -6.25 -11.22
N GLN A 86 -14.39 -5.10 -11.75
CA GLN A 86 -15.13 -5.04 -13.03
C GLN A 86 -14.29 -5.39 -14.27
N ASN A 87 -12.96 -5.59 -14.13
CA ASN A 87 -12.10 -6.00 -15.25
C ASN A 87 -11.71 -7.48 -15.14
N THR A 88 -12.09 -8.21 -16.18
CA THR A 88 -11.82 -9.61 -16.55
C THR A 88 -10.34 -9.90 -16.86
N LEU A 89 -9.38 -9.23 -16.21
CA LEU A 89 -8.01 -9.75 -16.17
C LEU A 89 -7.92 -11.00 -15.28
N PHE A 90 -8.92 -11.21 -14.42
CA PHE A 90 -9.03 -12.35 -13.51
C PHE A 90 -10.46 -12.91 -13.49
N ASP A 91 -11.01 -13.25 -14.67
CA ASP A 91 -12.25 -14.02 -14.75
C ASP A 91 -12.02 -15.44 -14.15
N PRO A 92 -12.72 -15.83 -13.07
CA PRO A 92 -12.58 -17.15 -12.46
C PRO A 92 -12.97 -18.30 -13.40
N THR A 93 -13.73 -18.01 -14.46
CA THR A 93 -14.12 -18.98 -15.49
C THR A 93 -13.11 -19.10 -16.65
N ILE A 94 -12.15 -18.18 -16.80
CA ILE A 94 -11.16 -18.19 -17.90
C ILE A 94 -9.75 -18.60 -17.41
N LEU A 95 -9.48 -18.61 -16.10
CA LEU A 95 -8.14 -18.84 -15.54
C LEU A 95 -8.05 -19.98 -14.51
N ALA A 96 -8.96 -20.96 -14.58
CA ALA A 96 -9.11 -22.05 -13.61
C ALA A 96 -7.88 -22.99 -13.47
N PHE A 97 -6.79 -22.80 -14.21
CA PHE A 97 -5.58 -23.63 -14.12
C PHE A 97 -4.27 -22.89 -13.86
N GLU A 98 -4.22 -21.54 -13.89
CA GLU A 98 -2.95 -20.80 -13.73
C GLU A 98 -3.01 -19.55 -12.84
N GLN A 99 -4.17 -19.22 -12.25
CA GLN A 99 -4.19 -18.19 -11.20
C GLN A 99 -3.49 -18.73 -9.95
N GLN A 100 -2.21 -18.37 -9.79
CA GLN A 100 -1.56 -18.42 -8.48
C GLN A 100 -2.49 -17.71 -7.50
N LEU A 101 -3.02 -18.47 -6.53
CA LEU A 101 -3.79 -17.92 -5.42
C LEU A 101 -3.05 -16.68 -4.88
N PRO A 102 -3.77 -15.61 -4.47
CA PRO A 102 -3.14 -14.50 -3.80
C PRO A 102 -2.24 -15.05 -2.69
N PRO A 103 -0.98 -14.61 -2.56
CA PRO A 103 -0.03 -15.15 -1.59
C PRO A 103 -0.50 -14.96 -0.14
N PHE A 104 -1.56 -14.17 0.06
CA PHE A 104 -2.25 -13.96 1.32
C PHE A 104 -3.75 -14.28 1.22
N ILE A 105 -4.27 -14.90 2.26
CA ILE A 105 -5.69 -15.14 2.52
C ILE A 105 -6.08 -14.18 3.65
N CYS A 106 -6.90 -13.18 3.35
CA CYS A 106 -7.42 -12.28 4.37
C CYS A 106 -8.62 -12.93 5.08
N VAL A 107 -8.59 -13.00 6.41
CA VAL A 107 -9.69 -13.48 7.22
C VAL A 107 -10.75 -12.39 7.29
N ARG A 108 -11.95 -12.72 6.80
CA ARG A 108 -13.12 -11.86 6.98
C ARG A 108 -13.53 -11.91 8.45
N SER A 109 -13.51 -10.76 9.11
CA SER A 109 -13.97 -10.60 10.49
C SER A 109 -15.23 -9.74 10.54
N ALA A 110 -15.98 -9.87 11.64
CA ALA A 110 -17.00 -8.87 11.99
C ALA A 110 -16.36 -7.48 12.05
N VAL A 111 -17.02 -6.49 11.46
CA VAL A 111 -16.50 -5.12 11.40
C VAL A 111 -17.23 -4.29 12.45
N LEU A 112 -16.49 -3.82 13.45
CA LEU A 112 -17.04 -2.96 14.49
C LEU A 112 -16.74 -1.50 14.17
N LEU A 113 -17.76 -0.65 14.30
CA LEU A 113 -17.64 0.80 14.31
C LEU A 113 -17.97 1.30 15.72
N GLY A 114 -16.94 1.54 16.53
CA GLY A 114 -17.11 1.79 17.96
C GLY A 114 -17.57 0.53 18.69
N GLN A 115 -18.78 0.55 19.26
CA GLN A 115 -19.42 -0.63 19.89
C GLN A 115 -20.47 -1.28 18.99
N THR A 116 -20.67 -0.79 17.76
CA THR A 116 -21.71 -1.27 16.86
C THR A 116 -21.11 -2.20 15.80
N GLU A 117 -21.63 -3.42 15.72
CA GLU A 117 -21.34 -4.32 14.62
C GLU A 117 -22.05 -3.87 13.36
N LEU A 118 -21.29 -3.74 12.27
CA LEU A 118 -21.82 -3.38 10.97
C LEU A 118 -22.43 -4.62 10.31
N ASN A 119 -23.54 -4.42 9.60
CA ASN A 119 -24.06 -5.48 8.74
C ASN A 119 -23.13 -5.72 7.54
N GLU A 120 -23.45 -6.70 6.71
CA GLU A 120 -22.62 -7.08 5.56
C GLU A 120 -22.40 -5.93 4.56
N GLU A 121 -23.46 -5.22 4.18
CA GLU A 121 -23.39 -4.12 3.21
C GLU A 121 -22.55 -2.95 3.74
N GLU A 122 -22.75 -2.60 5.01
CA GLU A 122 -22.01 -1.56 5.72
C GLU A 122 -20.54 -1.91 5.90
N SER A 123 -20.26 -3.17 6.23
CA SER A 123 -18.91 -3.71 6.33
C SER A 123 -18.18 -3.57 4.99
N VAL A 124 -18.80 -4.04 3.90
CA VAL A 124 -18.23 -3.95 2.55
C VAL A 124 -17.97 -2.49 2.17
N LEU A 125 -18.89 -1.59 2.47
CA LEU A 125 -18.74 -0.17 2.16
C LEU A 125 -17.60 0.49 2.96
N LEU A 126 -17.50 0.20 4.26
CA LEU A 126 -16.38 0.67 5.08
C LEU A 126 -15.04 0.13 4.56
N ILE A 127 -14.97 -1.17 4.22
CA ILE A 127 -13.77 -1.77 3.65
C ILE A 127 -13.40 -1.11 2.32
N ARG A 128 -14.37 -0.82 1.45
CA ARG A 128 -14.13 -0.07 0.20
C ARG A 128 -13.56 1.32 0.47
N MET A 129 -14.09 2.06 1.45
CA MET A 129 -13.56 3.37 1.83
C MET A 129 -12.13 3.28 2.35
N LEU A 130 -11.83 2.30 3.21
CA LEU A 130 -10.50 2.07 3.74
C LEU A 130 -9.51 1.66 2.66
N LEU A 131 -9.91 0.79 1.73
CA LEU A 131 -9.12 0.41 0.55
C LEU A 131 -8.81 1.64 -0.31
N SER A 132 -9.83 2.39 -0.74
CA SER A 132 -9.64 3.59 -1.57
C SER A 132 -8.70 4.60 -0.91
N ARG A 133 -8.88 4.86 0.39
CA ARG A 133 -8.01 5.78 1.14
C ARG A 133 -6.56 5.30 1.16
N ASN A 134 -6.33 4.01 1.41
CA ASN A 134 -4.97 3.48 1.52
C ASN A 134 -4.29 3.33 0.15
N LEU A 135 -5.03 2.97 -0.90
CA LEU A 135 -4.54 2.96 -2.28
C LEU A 135 -4.05 4.35 -2.71
N MET A 136 -4.86 5.39 -2.49
CA MET A 136 -4.47 6.79 -2.76
C MET A 136 -3.20 7.19 -2.00
N ARG A 137 -3.06 6.76 -0.73
CA ARG A 137 -1.88 7.05 0.08
C ARG A 137 -0.63 6.37 -0.46
N VAL A 138 -0.72 5.11 -0.87
CA VAL A 138 0.41 4.36 -1.46
C VAL A 138 0.78 4.97 -2.80
N LEU A 139 -0.19 5.28 -3.66
CA LEU A 139 0.05 5.91 -4.96
C LEU A 139 0.79 7.25 -4.82
N GLY A 140 0.26 8.19 -4.05
CA GLY A 140 0.88 9.50 -3.87
C GLY A 140 2.27 9.40 -3.22
N LEU A 141 2.51 8.36 -2.42
CA LEU A 141 3.82 8.11 -1.83
C LEU A 141 4.84 7.59 -2.86
N LEU A 142 4.43 6.70 -3.76
CA LEU A 142 5.28 6.22 -4.86
C LEU A 142 5.64 7.35 -5.82
N GLU A 143 4.68 8.21 -6.16
CA GLU A 143 4.92 9.39 -6.99
C GLU A 143 5.92 10.33 -6.33
N ALA A 144 5.75 10.65 -5.05
CA ALA A 144 6.67 11.52 -4.33
C ALA A 144 8.09 10.92 -4.20
N LEU A 145 8.21 9.61 -3.99
CA LEU A 145 9.51 8.92 -3.96
C LEU A 145 10.18 8.96 -5.34
N ARG A 146 9.41 8.77 -6.41
CA ARG A 146 9.87 8.89 -7.80
C ARG A 146 10.41 10.29 -8.08
N ASP A 147 9.70 11.33 -7.63
CA ASP A 147 10.11 12.72 -7.82
C ASP A 147 11.41 13.05 -7.06
N VAL A 148 11.54 12.57 -5.81
CA VAL A 148 12.78 12.70 -5.02
C VAL A 148 13.97 12.06 -5.75
N MET A 149 13.76 10.87 -6.33
CA MET A 149 14.79 10.14 -7.06
C MET A 149 15.16 10.80 -8.39
N ARG A 150 14.19 11.37 -9.11
CA ARG A 150 14.39 12.04 -10.41
C ARG A 150 14.99 13.44 -10.29
N ALA A 151 14.70 14.16 -9.20
CA ALA A 151 15.26 15.49 -8.93
C ALA A 151 16.77 15.48 -8.63
N ARG A 152 17.40 14.29 -8.57
CA ARG A 152 18.82 14.16 -8.27
C ARG A 152 19.69 14.66 -9.44
N PRO A 153 20.69 15.53 -9.20
CA PRO A 153 21.71 15.80 -10.19
C PRO A 153 22.47 14.51 -10.51
N LYS A 154 22.67 14.20 -11.80
CA LYS A 154 23.51 13.08 -12.26
C LYS A 154 24.96 13.33 -11.85
N GLU A 155 25.30 13.06 -10.60
CA GLU A 155 26.70 12.99 -10.18
C GLU A 155 27.28 11.71 -10.77
N THR A 156 28.09 11.90 -11.82
CA THR A 156 28.95 10.89 -12.42
C THR A 156 29.99 10.46 -11.39
N VAL A 157 29.74 9.42 -10.61
CA VAL A 157 30.78 8.77 -9.80
C VAL A 157 30.61 7.26 -9.84
N HIS A 158 31.75 6.62 -10.03
CA HIS A 158 31.92 5.23 -10.43
C HIS A 158 31.33 4.23 -9.42
N THR A 159 30.93 3.11 -9.99
CA THR A 159 30.54 1.85 -9.37
C THR A 159 31.30 1.51 -8.09
N HIS A 160 30.55 1.30 -7.01
CA HIS A 160 30.80 0.16 -6.13
C HIS A 160 29.67 -0.84 -6.30
N ARG A 161 29.99 -1.94 -6.97
CA ARG A 161 29.14 -3.13 -7.15
C ARG A 161 28.99 -3.82 -5.80
N ILE A 162 27.88 -3.60 -5.10
CA ILE A 162 27.33 -4.56 -4.15
C ILE A 162 25.81 -4.52 -4.27
N GLY A 163 25.23 -5.47 -5.00
CA GLY A 163 23.83 -5.95 -4.83
C GLY A 163 22.66 -4.96 -4.90
N THR A 164 22.83 -3.69 -5.22
CA THR A 164 21.75 -2.70 -5.25
C THR A 164 21.05 -2.65 -6.60
N MET A 165 19.71 -2.71 -6.59
CA MET A 165 18.84 -2.46 -7.76
C MET A 165 19.32 -1.22 -8.51
N SER A 166 19.55 -1.32 -9.82
CA SER A 166 19.96 -0.15 -10.60
C SER A 166 18.84 0.89 -10.61
N PHE A 167 19.18 2.18 -10.66
CA PHE A 167 18.19 3.27 -10.75
C PHE A 167 17.14 3.01 -11.85
N ARG A 168 17.57 2.53 -13.03
CA ARG A 168 16.65 2.23 -14.14
C ARG A 168 15.68 1.09 -13.80
N SER A 169 16.18 0.05 -13.13
CA SER A 169 15.35 -1.06 -12.68
C SER A 169 14.37 -0.62 -11.60
N TRP A 170 14.80 0.24 -10.68
CA TRP A 170 13.95 0.84 -9.66
C TRP A 170 12.85 1.73 -10.27
N ASP A 171 13.19 2.62 -11.19
CA ASP A 171 12.25 3.51 -11.88
C ASP A 171 11.21 2.70 -12.67
N ALA A 172 11.63 1.68 -13.41
CA ALA A 172 10.71 0.77 -14.11
C ALA A 172 9.78 0.00 -13.14
N SER A 173 10.30 -0.44 -11.99
CA SER A 173 9.51 -1.12 -10.97
C SER A 173 8.46 -0.20 -10.34
N ILE A 174 8.83 1.04 -10.02
CA ILE A 174 7.89 2.05 -9.50
C ILE A 174 6.80 2.35 -10.52
N GLU A 175 7.15 2.57 -11.79
CA GLU A 175 6.17 2.81 -12.85
C GLU A 175 5.21 1.64 -13.03
N SER A 176 5.72 0.40 -12.99
CA SER A 176 4.88 -0.80 -13.06
C SER A 176 3.89 -0.89 -11.89
N ILE A 177 4.34 -0.60 -10.66
CA ILE A 177 3.49 -0.63 -9.47
C ILE A 177 2.45 0.50 -9.51
N ILE A 178 2.85 1.72 -9.90
CA ILE A 178 1.93 2.85 -10.08
C ILE A 178 0.84 2.49 -11.10
N HIS A 179 1.23 1.95 -12.25
CA HIS A 179 0.28 1.55 -13.28
C HIS A 179 -0.72 0.50 -12.77
N ARG A 180 -0.24 -0.52 -12.06
CA ARG A 180 -1.10 -1.54 -11.45
C ARG A 180 -2.03 -0.96 -10.38
N LEU A 181 -1.56 -0.02 -9.56
CA LEU A 181 -2.39 0.67 -8.57
C LEU A 181 -3.48 1.50 -9.23
N VAL A 182 -3.18 2.22 -10.32
CA VAL A 182 -4.18 3.00 -11.06
C VAL A 182 -5.25 2.09 -11.66
N ILE A 183 -4.84 1.01 -12.36
CA ILE A 183 -5.79 0.02 -12.89
C ILE A 183 -6.63 -0.59 -11.77
N PHE A 184 -5.99 -0.95 -10.66
CA PHE A 184 -6.67 -1.49 -9.49
C PHE A 184 -7.73 -0.48 -9.01
N MET A 185 -7.35 0.78 -8.79
CA MET A 185 -8.24 1.85 -8.33
C MET A 185 -9.41 2.15 -9.29
N GLU A 186 -9.18 2.14 -10.60
CA GLU A 186 -10.23 2.33 -11.61
C GLU A 186 -11.34 1.27 -11.48
N GLN A 187 -10.98 0.04 -11.08
CA GLN A 187 -11.96 -1.01 -10.81
C GLN A 187 -12.84 -0.73 -9.58
N PHE A 188 -12.37 0.09 -8.63
CA PHE A 188 -13.13 0.47 -7.43
C PHE A 188 -13.96 1.75 -7.62
N GLN A 189 -13.51 2.69 -8.45
CA GLN A 189 -14.13 4.01 -8.57
C GLN A 189 -15.52 4.00 -9.22
N LEU A 190 -15.90 2.93 -9.94
CA LEU A 190 -17.17 2.84 -10.67
C LEU A 190 -18.42 2.58 -9.80
N GLN A 191 -18.32 2.54 -8.46
CA GLN A 191 -19.44 2.15 -7.58
C GLN A 191 -19.73 3.11 -6.40
N PHE A 192 -19.13 4.30 -6.36
CA PHE A 192 -19.18 5.18 -5.17
C PHE A 192 -20.31 6.24 -5.14
N SER A 193 -21.28 6.22 -6.06
CA SER A 193 -22.24 7.33 -6.19
C SER A 193 -23.38 7.38 -5.16
N GLU A 194 -23.84 6.24 -4.62
CA GLU A 194 -24.99 6.22 -3.68
C GLU A 194 -24.68 5.69 -2.26
N PRO A 195 -23.93 4.59 -2.07
CA PRO A 195 -23.74 4.01 -0.74
C PRO A 195 -22.94 4.89 0.22
N CYS A 196 -21.98 5.68 -0.30
CA CYS A 196 -21.12 6.57 0.49
C CYS A 196 -21.90 7.60 1.33
N VAL A 197 -23.06 8.06 0.86
CA VAL A 197 -23.88 9.03 1.60
C VAL A 197 -24.44 8.42 2.88
N LEU A 198 -24.84 7.15 2.83
CA LEU A 198 -25.38 6.41 3.99
C LEU A 198 -24.30 6.12 5.04
N LEU A 199 -23.08 5.72 4.65
CA LEU A 199 -22.02 5.50 5.65
C LEU A 199 -21.49 6.81 6.24
N VAL A 200 -21.37 7.88 5.43
CA VAL A 200 -20.97 9.20 5.93
C VAL A 200 -22.00 9.77 6.89
N SER A 201 -23.31 9.62 6.60
CA SER A 201 -24.37 10.03 7.53
C SER A 201 -24.36 9.22 8.83
N ARG A 202 -24.14 7.89 8.78
CA ARG A 202 -24.01 7.07 10.00
C ARG A 202 -22.74 7.37 10.78
N LEU A 203 -21.60 7.59 10.11
CA LEU A 203 -20.36 8.05 10.75
C LEU A 203 -20.55 9.40 11.45
N ARG A 204 -21.22 10.36 10.79
CA ARG A 204 -21.55 11.66 11.37
C ARG A 204 -22.41 11.53 12.62
N ASN A 205 -23.39 10.63 12.60
CA ASN A 205 -24.26 10.34 13.74
C ASN A 205 -23.52 9.65 14.89
N LEU A 206 -22.54 8.80 14.59
CA LEU A 206 -21.75 8.07 15.60
C LEU A 206 -20.63 8.91 16.21
N THR A 207 -20.04 9.86 15.47
CA THR A 207 -18.97 10.72 15.97
C THR A 207 -19.47 11.96 16.70
N GLY A 208 -20.78 12.19 16.78
CA GLY A 208 -21.38 13.31 17.52
C GLY A 208 -20.97 14.70 17.01
N ILE A 209 -20.49 14.82 15.78
CA ILE A 209 -20.12 16.12 15.18
C ILE A 209 -21.42 16.75 14.68
N LEU A 210 -22.15 17.36 15.61
CA LEU A 210 -23.13 18.40 15.31
C LEU A 210 -22.37 19.61 14.75
N SER A 211 -22.89 20.12 13.64
CA SER A 211 -22.42 21.28 12.87
C SER A 211 -21.99 22.48 13.71
#